data_AF-A0A353DPA9-F1
#
_entry.id   AF-A0A353DPA9-F1
#
_cell.length_a   1.000
_cell.length_b   1.000
_cell.length_c   1.000
_cell.angle_alpha   90.00
_cell.angle_beta   90.00
_cell.angle_gamma   90.00
#
_symmetry.space_group_name_H-M   'P 1'
#
loop_
_entity.id
_entity.type
_entity.pdbx_description
1 polymer ?
#
loop_
_entity_poly.entity_id
_entity_poly.type
_entity_poly.pdbx_seq_one_letter_code
_entity_poly.pdbx_strand_id
1 'polypeptide(L)'
;MEIANTPIVDTVPTSKPVITQSAPITPTATATQIVIPTKIPQKSITQNNKVSSTEGDSESVVDIISRLGEALDSGYSHHSTLKMNMTISFDDYLEEMPLLMEGDVQNSRNYKGVTSFEDNNQIQMIEMIVFDQETFAKYPDTKYWIQFPEDQTPVNPISIIEFLKKNFVEGTLVGTEKSGGASSQHVTWELDSKRLGELLPVLGDSTGILQLDIWVESDSSQIGRLLINGLAIGGPRVKGPDGQEVTIKVDIEMSSWDFGKLVELAKPDLPGTPETMIWDMAPKITLEEGRDYFATIEIFEGGEIKIDLLEELAPVTVNNFVFLSEQGYYDWVTFHRVIPDFMAQGGDPSGTGRGGPGYYIDNEFHPDARHDSAGVVSMANAGLLPDGQGTNGSQFFITFIKTPTLDGINPDGTLKDCSQGSCHSVFGRVIEGMNVLGSIFPRDPETANLPGDVIETIKIKSVPK
;
A
#
# COMPACT_ATOMS: atom_id res chain seq x y z
N MET A 1 8.97 56.19 -15.95
CA MET A 1 10.11 55.32 -16.27
C MET A 1 9.53 54.09 -16.94
N GLU A 2 9.83 53.92 -18.22
CA GLU A 2 9.40 52.78 -19.02
C GLU A 2 9.99 51.49 -18.43
N ILE A 3 9.14 50.47 -18.24
CA ILE A 3 9.57 49.12 -17.88
C ILE A 3 9.56 48.32 -19.18
N ALA A 4 10.74 47.84 -19.57
CA ALA A 4 10.96 47.11 -20.80
C ALA A 4 10.39 45.68 -20.70
N ASN A 5 9.53 45.32 -21.64
CA ASN A 5 9.12 43.94 -21.88
C ASN A 5 10.30 43.15 -22.45
N THR A 6 10.71 42.10 -21.73
CA THR A 6 11.63 41.09 -22.27
C THR A 6 10.78 39.96 -22.87
N PRO A 7 10.91 39.63 -24.16
CA PRO A 7 10.14 38.54 -24.76
C PRO A 7 10.70 37.19 -24.32
N ILE A 8 9.82 36.30 -23.85
CA ILE A 8 10.13 34.89 -23.66
C ILE A 8 10.20 34.25 -25.05
N VAL A 9 11.34 33.66 -25.37
CA VAL A 9 11.57 32.95 -26.64
C VAL A 9 10.94 31.57 -26.53
N ASP A 10 9.87 31.34 -27.29
CA ASP A 10 9.34 30.01 -27.57
C ASP A 10 10.34 29.20 -28.41
N THR A 11 11.08 28.29 -27.79
CA THR A 11 11.76 27.23 -28.52
C THR A 11 10.88 25.98 -28.55
N VAL A 12 10.02 25.88 -29.56
CA VAL A 12 9.35 24.64 -29.95
C VAL A 12 10.34 23.76 -30.70
N PRO A 13 10.65 22.51 -30.26
CA PRO A 13 11.40 21.58 -31.08
C PRO A 13 10.53 21.10 -32.26
N THR A 14 10.85 21.56 -33.45
CA THR A 14 10.25 21.14 -34.72
C THR A 14 10.97 19.91 -35.27
N SER A 15 10.77 18.74 -34.65
CA SER A 15 10.95 17.45 -35.32
C SER A 15 10.40 16.30 -34.49
N LYS A 16 9.50 15.52 -35.08
CA LYS A 16 9.09 14.20 -34.55
C LYS A 16 10.32 13.27 -34.54
N PRO A 17 10.57 12.51 -33.47
CA PRO A 17 11.44 11.35 -33.56
C PRO A 17 10.81 10.34 -34.51
N VAL A 18 11.52 10.00 -35.58
CA VAL A 18 11.17 8.89 -36.47
C VAL A 18 11.50 7.60 -35.72
N ILE A 19 10.49 6.84 -35.33
CA ILE A 19 10.68 5.47 -34.85
C ILE A 19 10.84 4.59 -36.09
N THR A 20 12.08 4.27 -36.43
CA THR A 20 12.38 3.13 -37.30
C THR A 20 12.04 1.86 -36.53
N GLN A 21 11.00 1.13 -36.97
CA GLN A 21 10.74 -0.24 -36.53
C GLN A 21 11.99 -1.09 -36.78
N SER A 22 12.68 -1.42 -35.70
CA SER A 22 13.67 -2.48 -35.70
C SER A 22 12.94 -3.82 -35.62
N ALA A 23 13.48 -4.83 -36.30
CA ALA A 23 12.95 -6.20 -36.29
C ALA A 23 12.68 -6.71 -34.86
N PRO A 24 11.71 -7.64 -34.66
CA PRO A 24 11.33 -8.12 -33.34
C PRO A 24 12.56 -8.71 -32.64
N ILE A 25 13.00 -8.01 -31.59
CA ILE A 25 14.02 -8.50 -30.67
C ILE A 25 13.25 -9.28 -29.62
N THR A 26 13.37 -10.60 -29.64
CA THR A 26 12.99 -11.44 -28.50
C THR A 26 13.68 -10.87 -27.26
N PRO A 27 12.96 -10.42 -26.22
CA PRO A 27 13.62 -10.04 -24.98
C PRO A 27 14.11 -11.32 -24.30
N THR A 28 15.35 -11.69 -24.59
CA THR A 28 16.16 -12.47 -23.64
C THR A 28 16.52 -11.52 -22.51
N ALA A 29 15.56 -11.23 -21.63
CA ALA A 29 15.84 -10.59 -20.37
C ALA A 29 16.46 -11.63 -19.45
N THR A 30 17.77 -11.84 -19.60
CA THR A 30 18.58 -12.41 -18.51
C THR A 30 18.63 -11.33 -17.44
N ALA A 31 17.66 -11.35 -16.53
CA ALA A 31 17.71 -10.57 -15.31
C ALA A 31 19.02 -10.94 -14.61
N THR A 32 19.95 -10.00 -14.56
CA THR A 32 21.12 -10.13 -13.70
C THR A 32 20.57 -9.97 -12.29
N GLN A 33 20.32 -11.10 -11.61
CA GLN A 33 20.07 -11.11 -10.18
C GLN A 33 21.17 -10.27 -9.55
N ILE A 34 20.80 -9.15 -8.92
CA ILE A 34 21.66 -8.56 -7.90
C ILE A 34 21.56 -9.52 -6.72
N VAL A 35 22.34 -10.60 -6.80
CA VAL A 35 22.63 -11.45 -5.65
C VAL A 35 23.45 -10.57 -4.73
N ILE A 36 22.80 -9.96 -3.74
CA ILE A 36 23.52 -9.53 -2.54
C ILE A 36 24.13 -10.83 -2.00
N PRO A 37 25.46 -10.96 -1.91
CA PRO A 37 26.07 -12.20 -1.47
C PRO A 37 25.84 -12.33 0.03
N THR A 38 24.69 -12.88 0.42
CA THR A 38 24.55 -13.52 1.72
C THR A 38 25.56 -14.65 1.68
N LYS A 39 26.59 -14.59 2.52
CA LYS A 39 27.49 -15.74 2.74
C LYS A 39 26.64 -16.85 3.37
N ILE A 40 25.92 -17.59 2.55
CA ILE A 40 25.34 -18.87 2.93
C ILE A 40 26.55 -19.79 3.13
N PRO A 41 26.77 -20.34 4.33
CA PRO A 41 27.85 -21.30 4.55
C PRO A 41 27.66 -22.49 3.60
N GLN A 42 28.60 -22.73 2.70
CA GLN A 42 28.61 -23.93 1.88
C GLN A 42 28.76 -25.16 2.79
N LYS A 43 27.80 -26.07 2.76
CA LYS A 43 27.83 -27.34 3.49
C LYS A 43 27.94 -28.51 2.53
N SER A 44 28.99 -29.31 2.73
CA SER A 44 29.14 -30.64 2.13
C SER A 44 28.32 -31.65 2.94
N ILE A 45 27.40 -32.35 2.29
CA ILE A 45 26.64 -33.46 2.88
C ILE A 45 27.58 -34.66 3.00
N THR A 46 28.00 -35.03 4.21
CA THR A 46 28.52 -36.37 4.47
C THR A 46 27.34 -37.33 4.60
N GLN A 47 26.98 -37.99 3.49
CA GLN A 47 26.12 -39.17 3.55
C GLN A 47 26.86 -40.26 4.33
N ASN A 48 26.47 -40.52 5.58
CA ASN A 48 26.85 -41.74 6.26
C ASN A 48 25.61 -42.45 6.80
N ASN A 49 25.35 -43.58 6.13
CA ASN A 49 24.65 -44.78 6.55
C ASN A 49 24.16 -44.82 8.02
N LYS A 50 22.88 -45.20 8.18
CA LYS A 50 22.31 -45.95 9.30
C LYS A 50 23.04 -45.75 10.63
N VAL A 51 22.58 -44.77 11.41
CA VAL A 51 22.96 -44.69 12.82
C VAL A 51 22.24 -45.82 13.57
N SER A 52 23.00 -46.85 13.92
CA SER A 52 22.64 -47.72 15.03
C SER A 52 22.71 -46.91 16.32
N SER A 53 21.60 -46.90 17.06
CA SER A 53 21.49 -46.36 18.41
C SER A 53 22.64 -46.85 19.30
N THR A 54 23.43 -45.93 19.83
CA THR A 54 24.20 -46.16 21.06
C THR A 54 23.50 -45.39 22.16
N GLU A 55 23.24 -46.10 23.27
CA GLU A 55 22.48 -45.65 24.43
C GLU A 55 23.05 -44.37 25.03
N GLY A 56 22.16 -43.40 25.26
CA GLY A 56 22.44 -42.12 25.91
C GLY A 56 21.45 -41.05 25.43
N ASP A 57 20.26 -41.03 26.05
CA ASP A 57 19.18 -40.04 25.92
C ASP A 57 19.00 -39.40 24.53
N SER A 58 18.37 -40.14 23.60
CA SER A 58 17.81 -39.51 22.40
C SER A 58 16.59 -38.68 22.81
N GLU A 59 16.78 -37.37 22.95
CA GLU A 59 15.70 -36.40 23.08
C GLU A 59 14.63 -36.65 22.01
N SER A 60 13.34 -36.68 22.40
CA SER A 60 12.28 -36.97 21.45
C SER A 60 12.05 -35.77 20.52
N VAL A 61 11.56 -36.01 19.30
CA VAL A 61 11.20 -34.92 18.36
C VAL A 61 10.23 -33.93 19.01
N VAL A 62 9.31 -34.44 19.83
CA VAL A 62 8.35 -33.64 20.60
C VAL A 62 9.07 -32.68 21.56
N ASP A 63 10.12 -33.13 22.24
CA ASP A 63 10.89 -32.28 23.16
C ASP A 63 11.67 -31.19 22.40
N ILE A 64 12.24 -31.53 21.24
CA ILE A 64 12.94 -30.58 20.35
C ILE A 64 12.01 -29.45 19.92
N ILE A 65 10.78 -29.81 19.52
CA ILE A 65 9.77 -28.84 19.07
C ILE A 65 9.20 -28.05 20.24
N SER A 66 8.98 -28.69 21.39
CA SER A 66 8.54 -27.99 22.61
C SER A 66 9.54 -26.91 23.00
N ARG A 67 10.84 -27.22 22.98
CA ARG A 67 11.91 -26.25 23.23
C ARG A 67 11.98 -25.14 22.18
N LEU A 68 11.75 -25.46 20.90
CA LEU A 68 11.66 -24.45 19.84
C LEU A 68 10.51 -23.49 20.12
N GLY A 69 9.33 -24.03 20.45
CA GLY A 69 8.16 -23.25 20.83
C GLY A 69 8.42 -22.37 22.05
N GLU A 70 8.99 -22.93 23.11
CA GLU A 70 9.38 -22.19 24.33
C GLU A 70 10.42 -21.10 24.04
N ALA A 71 11.40 -21.38 23.19
CA ALA A 71 12.43 -20.41 22.83
C ALA A 71 11.81 -19.24 22.03
N LEU A 72 10.93 -19.52 21.07
CA LEU A 72 10.17 -18.49 20.38
C LEU A 72 9.29 -17.72 21.38
N ASP A 73 8.53 -18.39 22.23
CA ASP A 73 7.63 -17.77 23.22
C ASP A 73 8.36 -16.94 24.29
N SER A 74 9.58 -17.33 24.65
CA SER A 74 10.43 -16.59 25.60
C SER A 74 10.92 -15.25 25.05
N GLY A 75 10.75 -15.03 23.75
CA GLY A 75 10.83 -13.72 23.14
C GLY A 75 12.25 -13.28 22.76
N TYR A 76 13.01 -14.11 22.05
CA TYR A 76 14.28 -13.64 21.49
C TYR A 76 14.04 -12.69 20.32
N SER A 77 14.74 -11.55 20.34
CA SER A 77 14.84 -10.70 19.16
C SER A 77 15.66 -11.39 18.08
N HIS A 78 15.17 -11.42 16.84
CA HIS A 78 15.86 -12.10 15.74
C HIS A 78 15.44 -11.51 14.40
N HIS A 79 16.31 -11.64 13.40
CA HIS A 79 15.99 -11.32 12.03
C HIS A 79 15.28 -12.50 11.36
N SER A 80 14.23 -12.25 10.60
CA SER A 80 13.42 -13.24 9.90
C SER A 80 13.25 -12.88 8.44
N THR A 81 13.40 -13.87 7.58
CA THR A 81 13.04 -13.85 6.17
C THR A 81 11.97 -14.90 5.92
N LEU A 82 10.91 -14.51 5.21
CA LEU A 82 9.86 -15.37 4.73
C LEU A 82 9.75 -15.21 3.22
N LYS A 83 9.90 -16.29 2.48
CA LYS A 83 9.59 -16.37 1.06
C LYS A 83 8.43 -17.30 0.87
N MET A 84 7.48 -16.91 0.07
CA MET A 84 6.33 -17.72 -0.31
C MET A 84 6.04 -17.51 -1.78
N ASN A 85 6.16 -18.56 -2.57
CA ASN A 85 5.79 -18.53 -3.99
C ASN A 85 4.50 -19.32 -4.16
N MET A 86 3.41 -18.61 -4.45
CA MET A 86 2.17 -19.23 -4.88
C MET A 86 2.14 -19.30 -6.40
N THR A 87 1.75 -20.43 -6.95
CA THR A 87 1.54 -20.61 -8.39
C THR A 87 0.12 -21.10 -8.61
N ILE A 88 -0.64 -20.37 -9.42
CA ILE A 88 -1.98 -20.75 -9.86
C ILE A 88 -1.89 -21.10 -11.34
N SER A 89 -2.42 -22.27 -11.71
CA SER A 89 -2.44 -22.70 -13.11
C SER A 89 -3.74 -23.39 -13.49
N PHE A 90 -4.27 -23.08 -14.66
CA PHE A 90 -5.41 -23.75 -15.28
C PHE A 90 -5.32 -23.62 -16.80
N ASP A 91 -5.52 -24.73 -17.54
CA ASP A 91 -5.29 -24.81 -18.99
C ASP A 91 -3.93 -24.20 -19.42
N ASP A 92 -3.94 -23.13 -20.22
CA ASP A 92 -2.73 -22.41 -20.68
C ASP A 92 -2.37 -21.21 -19.77
N TYR A 93 -3.13 -20.97 -18.69
CA TYR A 93 -2.88 -19.90 -17.73
C TYR A 93 -1.91 -20.35 -16.63
N LEU A 94 -0.92 -19.52 -16.36
CA LEU A 94 0.04 -19.68 -15.27
C LEU A 94 0.29 -18.29 -14.66
N GLU A 95 0.04 -18.17 -13.36
CA GLU A 95 0.33 -16.97 -12.59
C GLU A 95 1.18 -17.34 -11.38
N GLU A 96 2.29 -16.62 -11.22
CA GLU A 96 3.17 -16.73 -10.06
C GLU A 96 2.99 -15.47 -9.20
N MET A 97 2.78 -15.68 -7.90
CA MET A 97 2.60 -14.64 -6.91
C MET A 97 3.68 -14.80 -5.83
N PRO A 98 4.91 -14.33 -6.09
CA PRO A 98 5.97 -14.34 -5.10
C PRO A 98 5.70 -13.31 -4.01
N LEU A 99 5.90 -13.73 -2.78
CA LEU A 99 5.88 -12.90 -1.58
C LEU A 99 7.21 -13.09 -0.86
N LEU A 100 7.88 -11.98 -0.56
CA LEU A 100 9.10 -11.95 0.23
C LEU A 100 8.87 -10.99 1.39
N MET A 101 9.21 -11.41 2.60
CA MET A 101 9.26 -10.57 3.78
C MET A 101 10.62 -10.70 4.43
N GLU A 102 11.19 -9.60 4.88
CA GLU A 102 12.48 -9.56 5.55
C GLU A 102 12.44 -8.49 6.64
N GLY A 103 12.82 -8.84 7.86
CA GLY A 103 12.75 -7.88 8.97
C GLY A 103 13.10 -8.46 10.32
N ASP A 104 12.94 -7.65 11.35
CA ASP A 104 13.27 -7.98 12.72
C ASP A 104 12.00 -8.33 13.51
N VAL A 105 12.09 -9.39 14.31
CA VAL A 105 11.03 -9.83 15.23
C VAL A 105 11.47 -9.50 16.65
N GLN A 106 10.65 -8.76 17.39
CA GLN A 106 10.82 -8.49 18.82
C GLN A 106 9.92 -9.42 19.63
N ASN A 107 10.53 -10.12 20.60
CA ASN A 107 9.86 -10.91 21.62
C ASN A 107 8.75 -11.85 21.10
N SER A 108 8.97 -12.45 19.92
CA SER A 108 8.06 -13.32 19.12
C SER A 108 6.67 -12.79 18.79
N ARG A 109 6.29 -11.60 19.27
CA ARG A 109 4.94 -11.05 19.11
C ARG A 109 4.88 -9.85 18.20
N ASN A 110 6.02 -9.20 17.99
CA ASN A 110 6.10 -7.99 17.17
C ASN A 110 7.09 -8.21 16.04
N TYR A 111 6.78 -7.69 14.86
CA TYR A 111 7.62 -7.76 13.67
C TYR A 111 7.74 -6.38 13.05
N LYS A 112 8.90 -6.05 12.48
CA LYS A 112 9.09 -4.90 11.62
C LYS A 112 9.99 -5.29 10.46
N GLY A 113 9.53 -5.07 9.24
CA GLY A 113 10.33 -5.38 8.08
C GLY A 113 9.77 -4.79 6.80
N VAL A 114 10.29 -5.29 5.69
CA VAL A 114 9.81 -5.00 4.35
C VAL A 114 9.17 -6.25 3.79
N THR A 115 7.96 -6.10 3.28
CA THR A 115 7.24 -7.10 2.51
C THR A 115 7.21 -6.66 1.06
N SER A 116 7.57 -7.52 0.12
CA SER A 116 7.38 -7.30 -1.30
C SER A 116 6.49 -8.38 -1.89
N PHE A 117 5.59 -7.97 -2.77
CA PHE A 117 4.76 -8.87 -3.58
C PHE A 117 4.70 -8.38 -5.02
N GLU A 118 4.54 -9.30 -5.96
CA GLU A 118 4.33 -8.95 -7.36
C GLU A 118 2.83 -8.85 -7.65
N ASP A 119 2.42 -7.73 -8.24
CA ASP A 119 1.06 -7.49 -8.72
C ASP A 119 1.14 -6.84 -10.12
N ASN A 120 0.48 -7.44 -11.12
CA ASN A 120 0.46 -6.95 -12.50
C ASN A 120 1.86 -6.63 -13.09
N ASN A 121 2.84 -7.50 -12.85
CA ASN A 121 4.26 -7.34 -13.23
C ASN A 121 4.96 -6.13 -12.58
N GLN A 122 4.43 -5.60 -11.48
CA GLN A 122 5.08 -4.59 -10.66
C GLN A 122 5.36 -5.15 -9.27
N ILE A 123 6.61 -4.96 -8.80
CA ILE A 123 6.97 -5.29 -7.42
C ILE A 123 6.47 -4.15 -6.55
N GLN A 124 5.46 -4.44 -5.73
CA GLN A 124 5.06 -3.59 -4.62
C GLN A 124 5.96 -3.93 -3.44
N MET A 125 6.52 -2.92 -2.79
CA MET A 125 7.20 -3.07 -1.51
C MET A 125 6.41 -2.31 -0.45
N ILE A 126 6.32 -2.83 0.76
CA ILE A 126 5.71 -2.16 1.90
C ILE A 126 6.58 -2.38 3.11
N GLU A 127 6.82 -1.33 3.88
CA GLU A 127 7.23 -1.51 5.26
C GLU A 127 6.02 -2.05 6.04
N MET A 128 6.25 -3.07 6.86
CA MET A 128 5.22 -3.70 7.67
C MET A 128 5.68 -3.73 9.12
N ILE A 129 4.78 -3.36 10.03
CA ILE A 129 4.93 -3.57 11.47
C ILE A 129 3.77 -4.44 11.92
N VAL A 130 4.04 -5.53 12.62
CA VAL A 130 3.02 -6.25 13.39
C VAL A 130 3.28 -5.90 14.85
N PHE A 131 2.31 -5.34 15.55
CA PHE A 131 2.42 -4.98 16.96
C PHE A 131 1.15 -5.38 17.69
N ASP A 132 1.27 -6.21 18.73
CA ASP A 132 0.12 -6.74 19.48
C ASP A 132 -0.99 -7.34 18.59
N GLN A 133 -0.59 -8.12 17.57
CA GLN A 133 -1.46 -8.75 16.55
C GLN A 133 -2.15 -7.77 15.58
N GLU A 134 -1.98 -6.47 15.75
CA GLU A 134 -2.39 -5.47 14.77
C GLU A 134 -1.30 -5.36 13.68
N THR A 135 -1.69 -5.34 12.41
CA THR A 135 -0.74 -5.11 11.31
C THR A 135 -0.85 -3.68 10.83
N PHE A 136 0.31 -3.05 10.74
CA PHE A 136 0.50 -1.73 10.19
C PHE A 136 1.37 -1.82 8.96
N ALA A 137 1.11 -0.98 7.96
CA ALA A 137 2.01 -0.85 6.83
C ALA A 137 2.28 0.60 6.45
N LYS A 138 3.34 0.78 5.68
CA LYS A 138 3.75 2.03 5.07
C LYS A 138 4.32 1.72 3.69
N TYR A 139 3.85 2.43 2.67
CA TYR A 139 4.32 2.23 1.30
C TYR A 139 5.64 2.99 1.08
N PRO A 140 6.45 2.64 0.08
CA PRO A 140 7.80 3.18 -0.10
C PRO A 140 7.78 4.69 -0.35
N ASP A 141 6.65 5.18 -0.88
CA ASP A 141 6.43 6.58 -1.26
C ASP A 141 5.41 7.28 -0.36
N THR A 142 4.83 6.58 0.64
CA THR A 142 4.03 7.24 1.68
C THR A 142 4.90 7.52 2.89
N LYS A 143 4.51 8.50 3.71
CA LYS A 143 5.28 8.87 4.91
C LYS A 143 4.73 8.28 6.20
N TYR A 144 3.42 8.11 6.27
CA TYR A 144 2.72 7.65 7.47
C TYR A 144 2.31 6.18 7.38
N TRP A 145 1.94 5.65 8.54
CA TRP A 145 1.50 4.28 8.72
C TRP A 145 -0.01 4.15 8.66
N ILE A 146 -0.46 3.00 8.20
CA ILE A 146 -1.86 2.61 8.11
C ILE A 146 -2.06 1.35 8.95
N GLN A 147 -3.22 1.19 9.56
CA GLN A 147 -3.60 -0.07 10.23
C GLN A 147 -4.49 -0.88 9.31
N PHE A 148 -4.14 -2.16 9.09
CA PHE A 148 -5.02 -3.09 8.39
C PHE A 148 -6.26 -3.38 9.24
N PRO A 149 -7.45 -3.51 8.62
CA PRO A 149 -8.61 -4.08 9.28
C PRO A 149 -8.29 -5.47 9.87
N GLU A 150 -8.88 -5.81 11.02
CA GLU A 150 -8.63 -7.09 11.71
C GLU A 150 -8.86 -8.30 10.80
N ASP A 151 -9.85 -8.23 9.90
CA ASP A 151 -10.24 -9.28 8.96
C ASP A 151 -9.37 -9.35 7.69
N GLN A 152 -8.45 -8.42 7.48
CA GLN A 152 -7.58 -8.33 6.29
C GLN A 152 -6.08 -8.44 6.62
N THR A 153 -5.75 -9.05 7.75
CA THR A 153 -4.37 -9.20 8.21
C THR A 153 -3.56 -10.08 7.24
N PRO A 154 -2.45 -9.59 6.67
CA PRO A 154 -1.62 -10.39 5.76
C PRO A 154 -0.88 -11.51 6.50
N VAL A 155 -0.52 -12.56 5.76
CA VAL A 155 0.43 -13.59 6.26
C VAL A 155 1.73 -12.91 6.66
N ASN A 156 2.32 -13.31 7.78
CA ASN A 156 3.58 -12.75 8.27
C ASN A 156 4.37 -13.82 9.04
N PRO A 157 5.65 -13.60 9.36
CA PRO A 157 6.46 -14.61 10.05
C PRO A 157 5.86 -15.09 11.38
N ILE A 158 5.17 -14.22 12.12
CA ILE A 158 4.55 -14.55 13.42
C ILE A 158 3.38 -15.51 13.20
N SER A 159 2.47 -15.19 12.26
CA SER A 159 1.31 -16.04 11.99
C SER A 159 1.70 -17.42 11.47
N ILE A 160 2.78 -17.55 10.70
CA ILE A 160 3.31 -18.84 10.24
C ILE A 160 3.85 -19.68 11.40
N ILE A 161 4.63 -19.08 12.30
CA ILE A 161 5.14 -19.78 13.49
C ILE A 161 3.99 -20.30 14.34
N GLU A 162 2.99 -19.46 14.62
CA GLU A 162 1.81 -19.86 15.40
C GLU A 162 0.99 -20.95 14.71
N PHE A 163 0.82 -20.85 13.39
CA PHE A 163 0.18 -21.89 12.59
C PHE A 163 0.91 -23.23 12.71
N LEU A 164 2.23 -23.23 12.61
CA LEU A 164 3.04 -24.44 12.75
C LEU A 164 2.93 -25.00 14.17
N LYS A 165 3.08 -24.18 15.21
CA LYS A 165 2.91 -24.62 16.62
C LYS A 165 1.56 -25.29 16.85
N LYS A 166 0.49 -24.73 16.30
CA LYS A 166 -0.87 -25.26 16.43
C LYS A 166 -1.07 -26.58 15.71
N ASN A 167 -0.44 -26.76 14.56
CA ASN A 167 -0.68 -27.91 13.68
C ASN A 167 0.38 -29.00 13.80
N PHE A 168 1.54 -28.74 14.40
CA PHE A 168 2.61 -29.72 14.56
C PHE A 168 2.24 -30.78 15.59
N VAL A 169 1.86 -31.97 15.13
CA VAL A 169 1.46 -33.09 16.01
C VAL A 169 2.55 -34.15 16.11
N GLU A 170 3.19 -34.55 15.00
CA GLU A 170 4.19 -35.63 14.96
C GLU A 170 5.25 -35.37 13.89
N GLY A 171 6.53 -35.50 14.21
CA GLY A 171 7.63 -35.32 13.25
C GLY A 171 8.66 -36.43 13.34
N THR A 172 9.49 -36.59 12.31
CA THR A 172 10.58 -37.56 12.27
C THR A 172 11.92 -36.84 12.34
N LEU A 173 12.76 -37.18 13.33
CA LEU A 173 14.15 -36.72 13.35
C LEU A 173 14.91 -37.42 12.23
N VAL A 174 15.33 -36.65 11.23
CA VAL A 174 16.09 -37.15 10.08
C VAL A 174 17.57 -37.27 10.44
N GLY A 175 18.10 -36.32 11.22
CA GLY A 175 19.48 -36.37 11.67
C GLY A 175 19.94 -35.13 12.39
N THR A 176 21.25 -35.09 12.65
CA THR A 176 21.94 -33.91 13.16
C THR A 176 23.02 -33.51 12.17
N GLU A 177 23.16 -32.21 11.94
CA GLU A 177 24.22 -31.64 11.12
C GLU A 177 25.09 -30.74 11.98
N LYS A 178 26.38 -30.58 11.63
CA LYS A 178 27.23 -29.54 12.24
C LYS A 178 27.61 -28.51 11.18
N SER A 179 27.29 -27.24 11.41
CA SER A 179 27.70 -26.10 10.57
C SER A 179 28.45 -25.09 11.41
N GLY A 180 29.62 -24.63 10.97
CA GLY A 180 30.27 -23.46 11.59
C GLY A 180 30.53 -23.55 13.10
N GLY A 181 30.54 -24.77 13.68
CA GLY A 181 30.70 -24.99 15.12
C GLY A 181 29.40 -25.21 15.90
N ALA A 182 28.23 -25.03 15.28
CA ALA A 182 26.91 -25.31 15.86
C ALA A 182 26.32 -26.61 15.30
N SER A 183 25.74 -27.42 16.17
CA SER A 183 24.96 -28.60 15.83
C SER A 183 23.52 -28.18 15.54
N SER A 184 22.89 -28.75 14.52
CA SER A 184 21.50 -28.51 14.15
C SER A 184 20.75 -29.82 14.01
N GLN A 185 19.54 -29.89 14.53
CA GLN A 185 18.65 -31.04 14.40
C GLN A 185 17.73 -30.82 13.19
N HIS A 186 17.65 -31.81 12.29
CA HIS A 186 16.78 -31.80 11.11
C HIS A 186 15.56 -32.68 11.37
N VAL A 187 14.38 -32.07 11.40
CA VAL A 187 13.09 -32.74 11.59
C VAL A 187 12.28 -32.58 10.32
N THR A 188 11.68 -33.67 9.85
CA THR A 188 10.74 -33.66 8.73
C THR A 188 9.33 -33.99 9.23
N TRP A 189 8.32 -33.35 8.63
CA TRP A 189 6.91 -33.51 9.02
C TRP A 189 5.99 -33.39 7.81
N GLU A 190 4.85 -34.07 7.85
CA GLU A 190 3.79 -34.02 6.86
C GLU A 190 2.54 -33.31 7.42
N LEU A 191 2.10 -32.25 6.74
CA LEU A 191 0.92 -31.47 7.07
C LEU A 191 -0.15 -31.63 5.99
N ASP A 192 -1.40 -31.89 6.37
CA ASP A 192 -2.53 -31.85 5.44
C ASP A 192 -2.68 -30.44 4.85
N SER A 193 -2.62 -30.31 3.52
CA SER A 193 -2.62 -29.02 2.84
C SER A 193 -3.85 -28.18 3.18
N LYS A 194 -4.98 -28.81 3.50
CA LYS A 194 -6.22 -28.11 3.88
C LYS A 194 -6.02 -27.20 5.09
N ARG A 195 -5.06 -27.52 5.97
CA ARG A 195 -4.69 -26.69 7.12
C ARG A 195 -4.14 -25.33 6.70
N LEU A 196 -3.51 -25.21 5.52
CA LEU A 196 -3.05 -23.91 5.00
C LEU A 196 -4.20 -22.90 4.84
N GLY A 197 -5.46 -23.35 4.77
CA GLY A 197 -6.64 -22.49 4.86
C GLY A 197 -6.69 -21.60 6.09
N GLU A 198 -6.06 -22.01 7.19
CA GLU A 198 -5.97 -21.22 8.43
C GLU A 198 -5.02 -20.01 8.27
N LEU A 199 -4.07 -20.07 7.34
CA LEU A 199 -3.16 -18.96 6.99
C LEU A 199 -3.61 -18.20 5.75
N LEU A 200 -4.01 -18.94 4.73
CA LEU A 200 -4.39 -18.46 3.41
C LEU A 200 -5.78 -19.01 3.11
N PRO A 201 -6.86 -18.24 3.36
CA PRO A 201 -8.23 -18.73 3.22
C PRO A 201 -8.53 -19.36 1.84
N VAL A 202 -7.89 -18.87 0.77
CA VAL A 202 -7.98 -19.42 -0.59
C VAL A 202 -7.56 -20.91 -0.68
N LEU A 203 -6.77 -21.39 0.26
CA LEU A 203 -6.30 -22.78 0.35
C LEU A 203 -7.16 -23.67 1.27
N GLY A 204 -8.26 -23.15 1.82
CA GLY A 204 -9.09 -23.87 2.80
C GLY A 204 -9.79 -25.12 2.28
N ASP A 205 -9.86 -25.30 0.97
CA ASP A 205 -10.38 -26.51 0.30
C ASP A 205 -9.30 -27.26 -0.50
N SER A 206 -8.03 -26.94 -0.30
CA SER A 206 -6.92 -27.68 -0.91
C SER A 206 -6.89 -29.13 -0.42
N THR A 207 -6.38 -30.04 -1.25
CA THR A 207 -6.18 -31.46 -0.91
C THR A 207 -4.77 -31.88 -1.25
N GLY A 208 -4.05 -32.50 -0.33
CA GLY A 208 -2.66 -32.92 -0.53
C GLY A 208 -1.90 -32.98 0.79
N ILE A 209 -0.60 -33.28 0.71
CA ILE A 209 0.29 -33.29 1.87
C ILE A 209 1.44 -32.32 1.57
N LEU A 210 1.71 -31.43 2.53
CA LEU A 210 2.85 -30.54 2.55
C LEU A 210 3.97 -31.23 3.36
N GLN A 211 5.10 -31.49 2.72
CA GLN A 211 6.32 -31.90 3.45
C GLN A 211 7.02 -30.66 3.97
N LEU A 212 7.35 -30.64 5.26
CA LEU A 212 8.00 -29.54 5.97
C LEU A 212 9.32 -30.04 6.53
N ASP A 213 10.42 -29.42 6.12
CA ASP A 213 11.74 -29.67 6.71
C ASP A 213 12.14 -28.53 7.63
N ILE A 214 12.51 -28.87 8.88
CA ILE A 214 12.86 -27.94 9.95
C ILE A 214 14.29 -28.22 10.42
N TRP A 215 15.14 -27.19 10.42
CA TRP A 215 16.46 -27.22 11.06
C TRP A 215 16.46 -26.32 12.28
N VAL A 216 16.97 -26.80 13.42
CA VAL A 216 17.10 -26.04 14.67
C VAL A 216 18.51 -26.19 15.23
N GLU A 217 19.23 -25.09 15.45
CA GLU A 217 20.56 -25.13 16.09
C GLU A 217 20.47 -25.35 17.61
N SER A 218 21.27 -26.27 18.16
CA SER A 218 21.18 -26.76 19.55
C SER A 218 22.21 -26.19 20.52
N ASP A 219 23.24 -25.48 20.03
CA ASP A 219 24.49 -25.25 20.79
C ASP A 219 24.56 -23.87 21.47
N SER A 220 23.47 -23.12 21.43
CA SER A 220 23.23 -21.97 22.28
C SER A 220 21.85 -22.13 22.91
N SER A 221 21.63 -21.55 24.07
CA SER A 221 20.29 -21.33 24.66
C SER A 221 19.39 -20.41 23.81
N GLN A 222 19.59 -20.40 22.50
CA GLN A 222 19.01 -19.58 21.45
C GLN A 222 18.93 -20.46 20.21
N ILE A 223 17.80 -20.41 19.51
CA ILE A 223 17.67 -20.95 18.15
C ILE A 223 18.67 -20.17 17.29
N GLY A 224 19.44 -20.80 16.40
CA GLY A 224 20.39 -20.09 15.53
C GLY A 224 19.91 -19.95 14.08
N ARG A 225 19.10 -20.92 13.63
CA ARG A 225 18.42 -20.94 12.34
C ARG A 225 17.14 -21.76 12.47
N LEU A 226 16.02 -21.28 11.91
CA LEU A 226 14.78 -22.03 11.67
C LEU A 226 14.50 -22.01 10.17
N LEU A 227 14.79 -23.08 9.43
CA LEU A 227 14.43 -23.18 8.01
C LEU A 227 13.14 -23.99 7.90
N ILE A 228 12.10 -23.49 7.23
CA ILE A 228 10.91 -24.26 6.88
C ILE A 228 10.79 -24.28 5.38
N ASN A 229 10.90 -25.46 4.76
CA ASN A 229 10.65 -25.65 3.33
C ASN A 229 9.45 -26.55 3.13
N GLY A 230 8.50 -26.17 2.27
CA GLY A 230 7.46 -27.11 1.90
C GLY A 230 6.80 -26.86 0.56
N LEU A 231 6.42 -27.95 -0.09
CA LEU A 231 5.73 -27.98 -1.38
C LEU A 231 4.30 -28.51 -1.22
N ALA A 232 3.30 -27.65 -1.35
CA ALA A 232 1.91 -28.06 -1.50
C ALA A 232 1.61 -28.23 -2.99
N ILE A 233 1.11 -29.40 -3.40
CA ILE A 233 0.50 -29.62 -4.71
C ILE A 233 -0.93 -30.08 -4.44
N GLY A 234 -1.88 -29.18 -4.62
CA GLY A 234 -3.25 -29.45 -4.22
C GLY A 234 -4.14 -28.23 -4.29
N GLY A 235 -5.19 -28.30 -5.10
CA GLY A 235 -6.23 -27.27 -5.22
C GLY A 235 -7.58 -27.94 -5.45
N PRO A 236 -8.70 -27.24 -5.24
CA PRO A 236 -10.01 -27.88 -5.37
C PRO A 236 -10.27 -28.26 -6.84
N ARG A 237 -11.21 -29.18 -7.07
CA ARG A 237 -11.99 -29.21 -8.33
C ARG A 237 -12.88 -27.96 -8.40
N VAL A 238 -12.30 -26.76 -8.24
CA VAL A 238 -13.05 -25.53 -8.47
C VAL A 238 -13.29 -25.51 -9.95
N LYS A 239 -14.53 -25.76 -10.32
CA LYS A 239 -14.99 -25.50 -11.67
C LYS A 239 -14.84 -23.99 -11.87
N GLY A 240 -13.96 -23.58 -12.77
CA GLY A 240 -14.12 -22.28 -13.42
C GLY A 240 -15.55 -22.16 -14.00
N PRO A 241 -15.96 -20.99 -14.53
CA PRO A 241 -17.26 -20.82 -15.16
C PRO A 241 -17.65 -21.98 -16.11
N ASP A 242 -16.65 -22.63 -16.71
CA ASP A 242 -16.77 -23.72 -17.68
C ASP A 242 -16.39 -25.12 -17.16
N GLY A 243 -16.03 -25.29 -15.88
CA GLY A 243 -15.74 -26.61 -15.29
C GLY A 243 -14.29 -27.08 -15.31
N GLN A 244 -13.34 -26.20 -15.63
CA GLN A 244 -11.89 -26.50 -15.71
C GLN A 244 -11.28 -26.86 -14.33
N GLU A 245 -10.20 -27.62 -14.34
CA GLU A 245 -9.43 -27.97 -13.13
C GLU A 245 -8.35 -26.91 -12.87
N VAL A 246 -8.33 -26.37 -11.65
CA VAL A 246 -7.34 -25.38 -11.20
C VAL A 246 -6.32 -26.08 -10.30
N THR A 247 -5.03 -25.95 -10.62
CA THR A 247 -3.93 -26.40 -9.77
C THR A 247 -3.34 -25.21 -9.03
N ILE A 248 -3.21 -25.33 -7.72
CA ILE A 248 -2.53 -24.36 -6.87
C ILE A 248 -1.32 -25.06 -6.25
N LYS A 249 -0.16 -24.41 -6.37
CA LYS A 249 1.10 -24.82 -5.76
C LYS A 249 1.58 -23.74 -4.81
N VAL A 250 2.06 -24.11 -3.63
CA VAL A 250 2.65 -23.16 -2.68
C VAL A 250 4.00 -23.69 -2.23
N ASP A 251 5.03 -22.88 -2.41
CA ASP A 251 6.39 -23.10 -1.92
C ASP A 251 6.67 -22.08 -0.81
N ILE A 252 6.99 -22.54 0.40
CA ILE A 252 7.26 -21.67 1.56
C ILE A 252 8.70 -21.93 2.02
N GLU A 253 9.52 -20.88 2.09
CA GLU A 253 10.86 -20.87 2.69
C GLU A 253 10.89 -19.80 3.80
N MET A 254 10.87 -20.21 5.08
CA MET A 254 11.07 -19.28 6.20
C MET A 254 12.44 -19.50 6.84
N SER A 255 13.14 -18.43 7.23
CA SER A 255 14.45 -18.47 7.88
C SER A 255 14.60 -17.39 8.95
N SER A 256 15.08 -17.72 10.14
CA SER A 256 15.32 -16.77 11.24
C SER A 256 16.75 -16.86 11.80
N TRP A 257 17.44 -15.74 12.08
CA TRP A 257 18.83 -15.66 12.55
C TRP A 257 19.12 -14.40 13.41
N ASP A 258 20.36 -14.21 13.90
CA ASP A 258 20.82 -13.03 14.69
C ASP A 258 20.08 -12.77 16.03
N PHE A 259 20.08 -13.77 16.91
CA PHE A 259 19.29 -13.82 18.16
C PHE A 259 19.81 -12.96 19.34
N GLY A 260 20.69 -11.99 19.07
CA GLY A 260 21.47 -11.30 20.12
C GLY A 260 21.27 -9.79 20.23
N LYS A 261 20.68 -9.13 19.23
CA LYS A 261 20.41 -7.68 19.29
C LYS A 261 19.02 -7.45 19.82
N LEU A 262 18.90 -6.68 20.90
CA LEU A 262 17.62 -6.14 21.34
C LEU A 262 17.03 -5.28 20.21
N VAL A 263 15.84 -5.65 19.75
CA VAL A 263 15.05 -4.88 18.81
C VAL A 263 13.92 -4.25 19.62
N GLU A 264 13.86 -2.92 19.66
CA GLU A 264 12.71 -2.21 20.21
C GLU A 264 11.79 -1.79 19.07
N LEU A 265 10.59 -2.38 19.05
CA LEU A 265 9.53 -1.98 18.14
C LEU A 265 8.54 -1.12 18.92
N ALA A 266 8.01 -0.09 18.26
CA ALA A 266 6.95 0.76 18.78
C ALA A 266 5.79 0.74 17.80
N LYS A 267 4.56 0.83 18.33
CA LYS A 267 3.37 1.09 17.53
C LYS A 267 3.60 2.39 16.74
N PRO A 268 3.42 2.39 15.41
CA PRO A 268 3.58 3.60 14.64
C PRO A 268 2.46 4.60 14.93
N ASP A 269 2.76 5.89 14.74
CA ASP A 269 1.74 6.93 14.78
C ASP A 269 0.83 6.81 13.53
N LEU A 270 -0.47 6.68 13.79
CA LEU A 270 -1.49 6.60 12.76
C LEU A 270 -2.14 7.95 12.55
N PRO A 271 -2.56 8.26 11.32
CA PRO A 271 -3.51 9.32 11.09
C PRO A 271 -4.76 9.12 11.94
N GLY A 272 -5.36 10.21 12.40
CA GLY A 272 -6.68 10.19 13.02
C GLY A 272 -7.75 9.63 12.07
N THR A 273 -8.93 9.30 12.63
CA THR A 273 -10.09 8.91 11.83
C THR A 273 -10.90 10.16 11.49
N PRO A 274 -11.33 10.36 10.22
CA PRO A 274 -12.23 11.46 9.86
C PRO A 274 -13.51 11.44 10.69
N GLU A 275 -13.90 12.60 11.21
CA GLU A 275 -15.21 12.75 11.83
C GLU A 275 -16.30 12.80 10.75
N THR A 276 -17.38 12.03 10.94
CA THR A 276 -18.52 12.11 10.03
C THR A 276 -19.33 13.36 10.34
N MET A 277 -19.28 14.34 9.44
CA MET A 277 -20.06 15.57 9.52
C MET A 277 -21.00 15.69 8.32
N ILE A 278 -22.27 16.03 8.56
CA ILE A 278 -23.31 16.16 7.54
C ILE A 278 -24.19 17.34 7.91
N TRP A 279 -24.61 18.13 6.91
CA TRP A 279 -25.54 19.25 7.06
C TRP A 279 -26.73 19.11 6.11
N ASP A 280 -27.87 19.64 6.54
CA ASP A 280 -29.12 19.63 5.75
C ASP A 280 -29.08 20.64 4.58
N MET A 281 -28.27 21.69 4.67
CA MET A 281 -28.20 22.77 3.69
C MET A 281 -26.79 23.37 3.62
N ALA A 282 -26.48 23.96 2.47
CA ALA A 282 -25.25 24.72 2.27
C ALA A 282 -25.11 25.91 3.25
N PRO A 283 -23.88 26.25 3.66
CA PRO A 283 -23.64 27.38 4.55
C PRO A 283 -24.03 28.70 3.89
N LYS A 284 -24.50 29.64 4.70
CA LYS A 284 -24.69 31.03 4.24
C LYS A 284 -23.33 31.66 3.93
N ILE A 285 -23.29 32.64 3.03
CA ILE A 285 -22.08 33.40 2.77
C ILE A 285 -21.67 34.16 4.03
N THR A 286 -20.47 33.90 4.52
CA THR A 286 -19.84 34.56 5.68
C THR A 286 -18.49 35.20 5.33
N LEU A 287 -18.06 35.13 4.07
CA LEU A 287 -16.86 35.82 3.59
C LEU A 287 -17.00 37.35 3.77
N GLU A 288 -15.93 37.98 4.25
CA GLU A 288 -15.84 39.43 4.45
C GLU A 288 -15.45 40.13 3.14
N GLU A 289 -16.19 41.17 2.78
CA GLU A 289 -15.87 42.01 1.61
C GLU A 289 -14.53 42.74 1.81
N GLY A 290 -13.75 42.88 0.72
CA GLY A 290 -12.46 43.59 0.76
C GLY A 290 -11.31 42.78 1.37
N ARG A 291 -11.42 41.45 1.41
CA ARG A 291 -10.36 40.55 1.88
C ARG A 291 -9.97 39.51 0.84
N ASP A 292 -8.72 39.10 0.91
CA ASP A 292 -8.20 37.92 0.22
C ASP A 292 -8.18 36.73 1.18
N TYR A 293 -8.52 35.54 0.67
CA TYR A 293 -8.54 34.30 1.44
C TYR A 293 -7.47 33.32 0.96
N PHE A 294 -6.76 32.71 1.90
CA PHE A 294 -5.75 31.68 1.66
C PHE A 294 -6.09 30.42 2.45
N ALA A 295 -5.81 29.27 1.87
CA ALA A 295 -5.86 27.99 2.57
C ALA A 295 -4.48 27.35 2.63
N THR A 296 -4.13 26.75 3.76
CA THR A 296 -2.95 25.90 3.90
C THR A 296 -3.43 24.49 4.22
N ILE A 297 -3.24 23.57 3.26
CA ILE A 297 -3.48 22.14 3.46
C ILE A 297 -2.21 21.57 4.09
N GLU A 298 -2.30 21.14 5.34
CA GLU A 298 -1.24 20.42 6.03
C GLU A 298 -1.42 18.94 5.74
N ILE A 299 -0.44 18.34 5.06
CA ILE A 299 -0.41 16.90 4.82
C ILE A 299 0.30 16.25 6.01
N PHE A 300 -0.33 15.24 6.62
CA PHE A 300 0.22 14.55 7.78
C PHE A 300 1.62 13.99 7.48
N GLU A 301 2.64 14.52 8.16
CA GLU A 301 4.08 14.30 7.87
C GLU A 301 4.54 14.62 6.43
N GLY A 302 3.66 15.15 5.59
CA GLY A 302 3.84 15.38 4.16
C GLY A 302 4.39 16.75 3.80
N GLY A 303 4.13 17.76 4.64
CA GLY A 303 4.43 19.16 4.38
C GLY A 303 3.16 19.96 4.11
N GLU A 304 3.30 21.15 3.53
CA GLU A 304 2.20 22.09 3.35
C GLU A 304 1.98 22.43 1.87
N ILE A 305 0.71 22.56 1.48
CA ILE A 305 0.28 23.14 0.19
C ILE A 305 -0.50 24.41 0.48
N LYS A 306 -0.04 25.55 -0.04
CA LYS A 306 -0.72 26.84 0.14
C LYS A 306 -1.48 27.21 -1.12
N ILE A 307 -2.72 27.64 -0.93
CA ILE A 307 -3.69 27.95 -1.97
C ILE A 307 -4.14 29.39 -1.79
N ASP A 308 -4.10 30.15 -2.87
CA ASP A 308 -4.80 31.41 -3.04
C ASP A 308 -6.23 31.11 -3.50
N LEU A 309 -7.23 31.53 -2.72
CA LEU A 309 -8.64 31.26 -3.01
C LEU A 309 -9.21 32.41 -3.85
N LEU A 310 -10.09 32.08 -4.80
CA LEU A 310 -10.62 33.04 -5.78
C LEU A 310 -12.01 33.53 -5.36
N GLU A 311 -12.14 34.15 -4.19
CA GLU A 311 -13.45 34.49 -3.61
C GLU A 311 -14.27 35.47 -4.46
N GLU A 312 -13.61 36.32 -5.25
CA GLU A 312 -14.31 37.22 -6.18
C GLU A 312 -14.89 36.49 -7.40
N LEU A 313 -14.27 35.38 -7.80
CA LEU A 313 -14.63 34.66 -9.03
C LEU A 313 -15.58 33.49 -8.78
N ALA A 314 -15.50 32.87 -7.60
CA ALA A 314 -16.33 31.74 -7.16
C ALA A 314 -16.72 31.87 -5.67
N PRO A 315 -17.48 32.91 -5.28
CA PRO A 315 -17.76 33.23 -3.88
C PRO A 315 -18.50 32.13 -3.12
N VAL A 316 -19.46 31.42 -3.74
CA VAL A 316 -20.21 30.36 -3.06
C VAL A 316 -19.31 29.15 -2.80
N THR A 317 -18.48 28.80 -3.79
CA THR A 317 -17.54 27.69 -3.74
C THR A 317 -16.44 27.94 -2.72
N VAL A 318 -15.84 29.13 -2.72
CA VAL A 318 -14.84 29.52 -1.72
C VAL A 318 -15.46 29.55 -0.33
N ASN A 319 -16.67 30.10 -0.17
CA ASN A 319 -17.35 30.12 1.12
C ASN A 319 -17.60 28.70 1.66
N ASN A 320 -18.04 27.79 0.79
CA ASN A 320 -18.26 26.39 1.13
C ASN A 320 -16.96 25.72 1.60
N PHE A 321 -15.87 25.87 0.84
CA PHE A 321 -14.57 25.30 1.19
C PHE A 321 -14.02 25.87 2.51
N VAL A 322 -14.11 27.18 2.70
CA VAL A 322 -13.70 27.86 3.95
C VAL A 322 -14.52 27.35 5.13
N PHE A 323 -15.85 27.32 5.02
CA PHE A 323 -16.73 26.83 6.08
C PHE A 323 -16.37 25.39 6.48
N LEU A 324 -16.28 24.48 5.51
CA LEU A 324 -15.95 23.08 5.77
C LEU A 324 -14.56 22.93 6.42
N SER A 325 -13.57 23.69 5.96
CA SER A 325 -12.23 23.71 6.56
C SER A 325 -12.26 24.17 8.01
N GLU A 326 -12.98 25.26 8.32
CA GLU A 326 -13.11 25.79 9.69
C GLU A 326 -13.88 24.86 10.64
N GLN A 327 -14.73 23.98 10.11
CA GLN A 327 -15.39 22.94 10.90
C GLN A 327 -14.52 21.71 11.16
N GLY A 328 -13.32 21.63 10.56
CA GLY A 328 -12.48 20.42 10.60
C GLY A 328 -13.00 19.29 9.72
N TYR A 329 -13.87 19.59 8.73
CA TYR A 329 -14.46 18.57 7.84
C TYR A 329 -13.41 17.79 7.05
N TYR A 330 -12.30 18.46 6.70
CA TYR A 330 -11.21 17.90 5.92
C TYR A 330 -10.11 17.28 6.79
N ASP A 331 -10.22 17.36 8.12
CA ASP A 331 -9.23 16.79 9.02
C ASP A 331 -9.23 15.27 8.89
N TRP A 332 -8.03 14.72 8.75
CA TRP A 332 -7.76 13.31 8.50
C TRP A 332 -8.35 12.72 7.20
N VAL A 333 -8.84 13.56 6.29
CA VAL A 333 -9.41 13.12 5.01
C VAL A 333 -8.32 12.80 4.00
N THR A 334 -8.48 11.71 3.25
CA THR A 334 -7.48 11.28 2.26
C THR A 334 -7.67 11.93 0.88
N PHE A 335 -6.57 12.10 0.16
CA PHE A 335 -6.59 12.18 -1.30
C PHE A 335 -6.90 10.79 -1.86
N HIS A 336 -8.19 10.45 -1.95
CA HIS A 336 -8.63 9.10 -2.28
C HIS A 336 -8.39 8.69 -3.74
N ARG A 337 -8.19 9.65 -4.65
CA ARG A 337 -7.93 9.39 -6.07
C ARG A 337 -6.84 10.30 -6.60
N VAL A 338 -5.76 9.72 -7.11
CA VAL A 338 -4.58 10.47 -7.58
C VAL A 338 -4.11 9.84 -8.88
N ILE A 339 -4.26 10.59 -9.98
CA ILE A 339 -3.92 10.14 -11.33
C ILE A 339 -2.70 10.94 -11.80
N PRO A 340 -1.54 10.30 -12.00
CA PRO A 340 -0.35 10.95 -12.55
C PRO A 340 -0.66 11.69 -13.85
N ASP A 341 -0.01 12.84 -14.05
CA ASP A 341 -0.24 13.71 -15.20
C ASP A 341 -1.70 14.16 -15.38
N PHE A 342 -2.49 14.14 -14.30
CA PHE A 342 -3.85 14.67 -14.32
C PHE A 342 -4.18 15.45 -13.05
N MET A 343 -4.45 14.78 -11.92
CA MET A 343 -4.91 15.45 -10.70
C MET A 343 -4.78 14.59 -9.43
N ALA A 344 -4.78 15.26 -8.28
CA ALA A 344 -5.01 14.67 -6.97
C ALA A 344 -6.36 15.14 -6.41
N GLN A 345 -7.28 14.20 -6.14
CA GLN A 345 -8.63 14.44 -5.65
C GLN A 345 -8.79 13.95 -4.20
N GLY A 346 -9.38 14.81 -3.38
CA GLY A 346 -9.65 14.58 -1.96
C GLY A 346 -11.00 15.17 -1.54
N GLY A 347 -11.19 15.32 -0.22
CA GLY A 347 -12.39 15.95 0.33
C GLY A 347 -13.62 15.03 0.50
N ASP A 348 -13.41 13.71 0.46
CA ASP A 348 -14.41 12.71 0.83
C ASP A 348 -14.02 12.04 2.15
N PRO A 349 -14.72 12.31 3.27
CA PRO A 349 -14.43 11.69 4.57
C PRO A 349 -14.56 10.16 4.59
N SER A 350 -15.32 9.57 3.66
CA SER A 350 -15.42 8.12 3.53
C SER A 350 -14.22 7.49 2.79
N GLY A 351 -13.46 8.29 2.04
CA GLY A 351 -12.39 7.81 1.15
C GLY A 351 -12.87 6.98 -0.05
N THR A 352 -14.18 6.83 -0.26
CA THR A 352 -14.75 5.98 -1.33
C THR A 352 -14.92 6.69 -2.67
N GLY A 353 -14.76 8.02 -2.68
CA GLY A 353 -15.10 8.90 -3.79
C GLY A 353 -16.60 9.21 -3.92
N ARG A 354 -17.45 8.71 -3.00
CA ARG A 354 -18.92 8.85 -3.06
C ARG A 354 -19.50 9.68 -1.92
N GLY A 355 -18.70 10.09 -0.94
CA GLY A 355 -19.16 10.90 0.18
C GLY A 355 -19.29 12.39 -0.16
N GLY A 356 -19.85 13.14 0.78
CA GLY A 356 -20.08 14.57 0.67
C GLY A 356 -20.67 15.15 1.96
N PRO A 357 -20.91 16.47 2.01
CA PRO A 357 -21.29 17.18 3.23
C PRO A 357 -22.79 17.13 3.52
N GLY A 358 -23.58 16.39 2.74
CA GLY A 358 -25.04 16.29 2.87
C GLY A 358 -25.86 17.22 1.98
N TYR A 359 -25.21 18.13 1.26
CA TYR A 359 -25.84 19.07 0.34
C TYR A 359 -25.00 19.29 -0.92
N TYR A 360 -25.58 19.99 -1.90
CA TYR A 360 -24.90 20.46 -3.10
C TYR A 360 -24.94 21.98 -3.22
N ILE A 361 -23.91 22.54 -3.85
CA ILE A 361 -23.86 23.92 -4.37
C ILE A 361 -23.72 23.88 -5.89
N ASP A 362 -24.25 24.91 -6.55
CA ASP A 362 -24.25 24.98 -8.01
C ASP A 362 -22.85 25.30 -8.58
N ASN A 363 -22.69 25.21 -9.90
CA ASN A 363 -21.46 25.55 -10.58
C ASN A 363 -21.22 27.07 -10.62
N GLU A 364 -19.96 27.49 -10.46
CA GLU A 364 -19.51 28.88 -10.59
C GLU A 364 -18.35 28.94 -11.60
N PHE A 365 -18.61 29.52 -12.78
CA PHE A 365 -17.64 29.63 -13.86
C PHE A 365 -17.31 31.08 -14.15
N HIS A 366 -16.01 31.39 -14.28
CA HIS A 366 -15.53 32.74 -14.61
C HIS A 366 -14.51 32.71 -15.76
N PRO A 367 -14.48 33.69 -16.69
CA PRO A 367 -13.44 33.88 -17.72
C PRO A 367 -12.01 33.63 -17.26
N ASP A 368 -11.67 34.13 -16.07
CA ASP A 368 -10.32 34.12 -15.50
C ASP A 368 -10.05 32.95 -14.53
N ALA A 369 -11.07 32.12 -14.26
CA ALA A 369 -10.97 30.91 -13.45
C ALA A 369 -10.98 29.68 -14.37
N ARG A 370 -9.78 29.23 -14.76
CA ARG A 370 -9.55 28.22 -15.80
C ARG A 370 -8.55 27.15 -15.36
N HIS A 371 -8.68 25.97 -15.96
CA HIS A 371 -7.72 24.87 -15.81
C HIS A 371 -6.53 25.03 -16.78
N ASP A 372 -5.85 26.18 -16.71
CA ASP A 372 -4.83 26.63 -17.65
C ASP A 372 -3.39 26.27 -17.26
N SER A 373 -3.18 25.81 -16.02
CA SER A 373 -1.87 25.43 -15.48
C SER A 373 -1.96 24.22 -14.55
N ALA A 374 -0.80 23.74 -14.09
CA ALA A 374 -0.71 22.92 -12.89
C ALA A 374 -1.09 23.74 -11.65
N GLY A 375 -1.48 23.07 -10.57
CA GLY A 375 -1.83 23.68 -9.29
C GLY A 375 -3.20 24.36 -9.27
N VAL A 376 -4.08 24.09 -10.24
CA VAL A 376 -5.46 24.64 -10.23
C VAL A 376 -6.31 23.81 -9.28
N VAL A 377 -7.00 24.47 -8.34
CA VAL A 377 -7.89 23.86 -7.35
C VAL A 377 -9.34 24.03 -7.80
N SER A 378 -10.07 22.93 -7.91
CA SER A 378 -11.40 22.91 -8.49
C SER A 378 -12.30 21.87 -7.83
N MET A 379 -13.62 22.11 -7.84
CA MET A 379 -14.59 21.18 -7.27
C MET A 379 -14.74 19.91 -8.09
N ALA A 380 -14.69 18.76 -7.42
CA ALA A 380 -15.13 17.50 -8.00
C ALA A 380 -16.66 17.41 -7.89
N ASN A 381 -17.31 16.95 -8.96
CA ASN A 381 -18.76 16.79 -9.03
C ASN A 381 -19.14 15.63 -9.96
N ALA A 382 -20.40 15.20 -9.89
CA ALA A 382 -20.97 14.15 -10.72
C ALA A 382 -21.77 14.70 -11.91
N GLY A 383 -21.55 15.97 -12.28
CA GLY A 383 -22.33 16.68 -13.31
C GLY A 383 -23.58 17.37 -12.75
N LEU A 384 -24.62 17.44 -13.58
CA LEU A 384 -25.87 18.15 -13.28
C LEU A 384 -26.98 17.18 -12.86
N LEU A 385 -27.81 17.61 -11.91
CA LEU A 385 -29.09 16.98 -11.57
C LEU A 385 -30.13 17.20 -12.70
N PRO A 386 -31.25 16.44 -12.71
CA PRO A 386 -32.30 16.59 -13.74
C PRO A 386 -32.91 17.99 -13.83
N ASP A 387 -32.86 18.77 -12.76
CA ASP A 387 -33.32 20.16 -12.70
C ASP A 387 -32.25 21.18 -13.14
N GLY A 388 -31.05 20.70 -13.52
CA GLY A 388 -29.94 21.51 -13.98
C GLY A 388 -28.99 21.97 -12.87
N GLN A 389 -29.25 21.63 -11.60
CA GLN A 389 -28.37 22.01 -10.49
C GLN A 389 -27.04 21.24 -10.54
N GLY A 390 -25.91 21.94 -10.36
CA GLY A 390 -24.59 21.33 -10.16
C GLY A 390 -24.49 20.53 -8.86
N THR A 391 -23.67 19.47 -8.89
CA THR A 391 -23.49 18.55 -7.75
C THR A 391 -22.18 18.77 -7.00
N ASN A 392 -21.70 20.02 -6.91
CA ASN A 392 -20.50 20.32 -6.13
C ASN A 392 -20.83 20.15 -4.64
N GLY A 393 -19.98 19.43 -3.91
CA GLY A 393 -20.17 19.17 -2.47
C GLY A 393 -18.95 19.60 -1.67
N SER A 394 -18.23 18.63 -1.11
CA SER A 394 -16.98 18.86 -0.38
C SER A 394 -15.73 18.44 -1.15
N GLN A 395 -15.89 17.53 -2.12
CA GLN A 395 -14.76 16.97 -2.85
C GLN A 395 -14.15 18.00 -3.79
N PHE A 396 -12.82 18.05 -3.81
CA PHE A 396 -12.04 18.93 -4.68
C PHE A 396 -10.87 18.15 -5.27
N PHE A 397 -10.29 18.70 -6.34
CA PHE A 397 -9.06 18.20 -6.90
C PHE A 397 -8.08 19.33 -7.20
N ILE A 398 -6.79 18.99 -7.24
CA ILE A 398 -5.71 19.87 -7.63
C ILE A 398 -5.02 19.28 -8.87
N THR A 399 -4.88 20.08 -9.92
CA THR A 399 -4.33 19.59 -11.19
C THR A 399 -2.80 19.46 -11.16
N PHE A 400 -2.26 18.39 -11.76
CA PHE A 400 -0.82 18.26 -12.00
C PHE A 400 -0.37 18.91 -13.31
N ILE A 401 -1.30 19.06 -14.27
CA ILE A 401 -1.07 19.69 -15.57
C ILE A 401 -2.25 20.59 -15.95
N LYS A 402 -2.12 21.30 -17.06
CA LYS A 402 -3.22 22.03 -17.70
C LYS A 402 -4.33 21.06 -18.17
N THR A 403 -5.58 21.32 -17.82
CA THR A 403 -6.74 20.45 -18.13
C THR A 403 -7.98 21.24 -18.62
N PRO A 404 -7.88 21.99 -19.74
CA PRO A 404 -8.93 22.92 -20.19
C PRO A 404 -10.23 22.22 -20.59
N THR A 405 -10.19 20.91 -20.81
CA THR A 405 -11.38 20.09 -21.06
C THR A 405 -12.35 20.08 -19.88
N LEU A 406 -11.89 20.45 -18.67
CA LEU A 406 -12.70 20.54 -17.45
C LEU A 406 -13.37 21.91 -17.27
N ASP A 407 -13.02 22.91 -18.09
CA ASP A 407 -13.60 24.25 -17.98
C ASP A 407 -15.10 24.24 -18.34
N GLY A 408 -15.87 25.03 -17.58
CA GLY A 408 -17.31 25.27 -17.84
C GLY A 408 -17.60 26.35 -18.88
N ILE A 409 -16.58 26.97 -19.45
CA ILE A 409 -16.70 28.01 -20.47
C ILE A 409 -15.76 27.67 -21.64
N ASN A 410 -16.26 27.82 -22.86
CA ASN A 410 -15.54 27.59 -24.09
C ASN A 410 -14.47 28.67 -24.33
N PRO A 411 -13.47 28.40 -25.20
CA PRO A 411 -12.45 29.39 -25.55
C PRO A 411 -12.99 30.71 -26.14
N ASP A 412 -14.21 30.71 -26.68
CA ASP A 412 -14.89 31.90 -27.21
C ASP A 412 -15.67 32.70 -26.14
N GLY A 413 -15.61 32.28 -24.88
CA GLY A 413 -16.27 32.92 -23.75
C GLY A 413 -17.72 32.49 -23.51
N THR A 414 -18.27 31.60 -24.34
CA THR A 414 -19.63 31.06 -24.14
C THR A 414 -19.66 29.95 -23.09
N LEU A 415 -20.79 29.80 -22.38
CA LEU A 415 -20.96 28.68 -21.46
C LEU A 415 -20.92 27.34 -22.23
N LYS A 416 -20.21 26.37 -21.66
CA LYS A 416 -20.16 25.01 -22.17
C LYS A 416 -21.44 24.27 -21.78
N ASP A 417 -21.89 23.37 -22.65
CA ASP A 417 -22.99 22.46 -22.30
C ASP A 417 -22.50 21.38 -21.33
N CYS A 418 -22.72 21.63 -20.05
CA CYS A 418 -22.33 20.73 -18.96
C CYS A 418 -23.27 19.52 -18.79
N SER A 419 -24.34 19.41 -19.59
CA SER A 419 -25.14 18.18 -19.64
C SER A 419 -24.48 17.08 -20.47
N GLN A 420 -23.57 17.46 -21.36
CA GLN A 420 -22.90 16.55 -22.31
C GLN A 420 -21.38 16.41 -22.04
N GLY A 421 -20.86 17.08 -21.01
CA GLY A 421 -19.43 17.08 -20.72
C GLY A 421 -19.13 17.45 -19.27
N SER A 422 -17.90 17.17 -18.86
CA SER A 422 -17.41 17.52 -17.53
C SER A 422 -17.11 19.02 -17.44
N CYS A 423 -17.63 19.66 -16.39
CA CYS A 423 -17.45 21.07 -16.07
C CYS A 423 -17.21 21.22 -14.57
N HIS A 424 -16.18 21.97 -14.20
CA HIS A 424 -15.77 22.09 -12.81
C HIS A 424 -15.48 23.54 -12.42
N SER A 425 -15.94 23.94 -11.23
CA SER A 425 -15.75 25.29 -10.66
C SER A 425 -14.33 25.44 -10.12
N VAL A 426 -13.52 26.25 -10.79
CA VAL A 426 -12.19 26.63 -10.31
C VAL A 426 -12.34 27.68 -9.20
N PHE A 427 -11.80 27.40 -8.02
CA PHE A 427 -11.95 28.26 -6.85
C PHE A 427 -10.64 28.59 -6.13
N GLY A 428 -9.51 28.06 -6.60
CA GLY A 428 -8.21 28.38 -6.00
C GLY A 428 -7.02 28.02 -6.89
N ARG A 429 -5.85 28.50 -6.52
CA ARG A 429 -4.56 28.20 -7.16
C ARG A 429 -3.48 27.94 -6.12
N VAL A 430 -2.73 26.87 -6.30
CA VAL A 430 -1.55 26.58 -5.47
C VAL A 430 -0.49 27.63 -5.72
N ILE A 431 -0.04 28.30 -4.64
CA ILE A 431 1.00 29.32 -4.66
C ILE A 431 2.31 28.81 -4.04
N GLU A 432 2.26 27.83 -3.13
CA GLU A 432 3.43 27.15 -2.56
C GLU A 432 3.11 25.66 -2.33
N GLY A 433 4.13 24.80 -2.34
CA GLY A 433 3.96 23.37 -2.03
C GLY A 433 3.67 22.45 -3.23
N MET A 434 3.95 22.88 -4.47
CA MET A 434 3.82 22.00 -5.65
C MET A 434 4.65 20.71 -5.57
N ASN A 435 5.79 20.74 -4.88
CA ASN A 435 6.60 19.55 -4.60
C ASN A 435 5.92 18.60 -3.59
N VAL A 436 5.16 19.14 -2.62
CA VAL A 436 4.37 18.33 -1.68
C VAL A 436 3.21 17.69 -2.42
N LEU A 437 2.47 18.48 -3.22
CA LEU A 437 1.42 17.99 -4.10
C LEU A 437 1.93 16.87 -5.04
N GLY A 438 3.08 17.07 -5.69
CA GLY A 438 3.69 16.07 -6.57
C GLY A 438 4.22 14.82 -5.86
N SER A 439 4.30 14.82 -4.53
CA SER A 439 4.67 13.65 -3.72
C SER A 439 3.47 12.85 -3.21
N ILE A 440 2.24 13.32 -3.46
CA ILE A 440 1.02 12.57 -3.12
C ILE A 440 0.97 11.29 -3.96
N PHE A 441 0.76 10.15 -3.30
CA PHE A 441 0.87 8.82 -3.86
C PHE A 441 -0.23 8.54 -4.91
N PRO A 442 0.14 8.10 -6.12
CA PRO A 442 -0.82 7.67 -7.14
C PRO A 442 -1.75 6.56 -6.65
N ARG A 443 -3.07 6.70 -6.90
CA ARG A 443 -4.05 5.70 -6.47
C ARG A 443 -5.39 5.83 -7.18
N ASP A 444 -6.06 4.71 -7.35
CA ASP A 444 -7.44 4.62 -7.84
C ASP A 444 -8.34 4.04 -6.73
N PRO A 445 -9.41 4.73 -6.29
CA PRO A 445 -10.28 4.24 -5.23
C PRO A 445 -10.97 2.91 -5.55
N GLU A 446 -11.08 2.49 -6.82
CA GLU A 446 -11.69 1.21 -7.19
C GLU A 446 -10.78 0.00 -6.95
N THR A 447 -9.45 0.22 -6.93
CA THR A 447 -8.44 -0.86 -6.83
C THR A 447 -7.51 -0.68 -5.63
N ALA A 448 -7.48 0.52 -5.03
CA ALA A 448 -6.61 0.83 -3.92
C ALA A 448 -7.10 0.12 -2.66
N ASN A 449 -6.34 -0.90 -2.25
CA ASN A 449 -6.59 -1.62 -0.99
C ASN A 449 -5.98 -0.90 0.23
N LEU A 450 -5.63 0.38 0.07
CA LEU A 450 -4.75 1.14 0.97
C LEU A 450 -5.30 2.55 1.17
N PRO A 451 -4.98 3.26 2.26
CA PRO A 451 -5.29 4.68 2.46
C PRO A 451 -4.40 5.62 1.63
N GLY A 452 -4.97 6.75 1.18
CA GLY A 452 -4.25 7.76 0.39
C GLY A 452 -3.74 8.87 1.29
N ASP A 453 -2.78 9.69 0.81
CA ASP A 453 -2.18 10.75 1.63
C ASP A 453 -3.21 11.59 2.35
N VAL A 454 -2.94 11.84 3.62
CA VAL A 454 -3.93 12.38 4.56
C VAL A 454 -3.74 13.88 4.72
N ILE A 455 -4.83 14.61 4.57
CA ILE A 455 -4.95 15.99 5.01
C ILE A 455 -5.03 15.95 6.54
N GLU A 456 -3.98 16.38 7.23
CA GLU A 456 -3.99 16.50 8.69
C GLU A 456 -5.01 17.56 9.09
N THR A 457 -4.95 18.73 8.44
CA THR A 457 -5.92 19.81 8.59
C THR A 457 -5.83 20.82 7.46
N ILE A 458 -6.85 21.67 7.31
CA ILE A 458 -6.83 22.82 6.41
C ILE A 458 -7.02 24.11 7.21
N LYS A 459 -5.99 24.97 7.22
CA LYS A 459 -6.02 26.27 7.91
C LYS A 459 -6.42 27.38 6.96
N ILE A 460 -7.44 28.15 7.33
CA ILE A 460 -7.88 29.34 6.59
C ILE A 460 -7.24 30.60 7.17
N LYS A 461 -6.75 31.47 6.30
CA LYS A 461 -6.24 32.79 6.65
C LYS A 461 -6.85 33.84 5.72
N SER A 462 -7.39 34.90 6.29
CA SER A 462 -7.86 36.05 5.51
C SER A 462 -7.03 37.30 5.81
N VAL A 463 -6.80 38.15 4.81
CA VAL A 463 -6.06 39.42 4.95
C VAL A 463 -6.82 40.56 4.26
N PRO A 464 -6.72 41.81 4.73
CA PRO A 464 -7.26 42.95 3.99
C PRO A 464 -6.57 43.14 2.64
N LYS A 465 -7.35 43.51 1.61
CA LYS A 465 -6.87 43.87 0.26
C LYS A 465 -6.06 45.17 0.23
#